data_AF-A0AAE5XKK9-F1
#
_entry.id   AF-A0AAE5XKK9-F1
#
_cell.length_a   1.000
_cell.length_b   1.000
_cell.length_c   1.000
_cell.angle_alpha   90.00
_cell.angle_beta   90.00
_cell.angle_gamma   90.00
#
_symmetry.space_group_name_H-M   'P 1'
#
loop_
_entity.id
_entity.type
_entity.pdbx_description
1 polymer ?
#
loop_
_entity_poly.entity_id
_entity_poly.type
_entity_poly.pdbx_seq_one_letter_code
_entity_poly.pdbx_strand_id
1 'polypeptide(L)'
;MKIGIVCLALLLWGDIARADAQGDEWAAKMDAIVNQVCANIEQECVVIYSAYGEDAKGMPVNNLHEIAVEGQVIVVQPHDAFWGEGAGYQSEPLQNPTWLDLAKSANQMIHTTGDYHHVYLEDFEVVGTKDGVSYIQLLMGS
;
A
#
# COMPACT_ATOMS: atom_id res chain seq x y z
N MET A 1 19.02 -7.44 56.60
CA MET A 1 19.19 -7.35 55.13
C MET A 1 17.81 -7.43 54.50
N LYS A 2 17.18 -6.28 54.21
CA LYS A 2 15.86 -6.23 53.55
C LYS A 2 16.11 -6.14 52.04
N ILE A 3 15.85 -7.21 51.32
CA ILE A 3 15.91 -7.23 49.85
C ILE A 3 14.61 -6.57 49.38
N GLY A 4 14.74 -5.39 48.77
CA GLY A 4 13.63 -4.66 48.19
C GLY A 4 13.11 -5.39 46.95
N ILE A 5 11.92 -5.97 47.06
CA ILE A 5 11.11 -6.40 45.92
C ILE A 5 10.44 -5.12 45.40
N VAL A 6 11.13 -4.39 44.53
CA VAL A 6 10.56 -3.31 43.72
C VAL A 6 11.14 -3.49 42.31
N CYS A 7 10.33 -3.21 41.29
CA CYS A 7 10.70 -3.19 39.87
C CYS A 7 10.71 -4.51 39.08
N LEU A 8 9.61 -5.27 39.09
CA LEU A 8 9.28 -6.10 37.90
C LEU A 8 7.91 -5.75 37.30
N ALA A 9 6.90 -5.44 38.12
CA ALA A 9 5.55 -5.13 37.64
C ALA A 9 5.42 -3.76 36.93
N LEU A 10 6.20 -2.74 37.35
CA LEU A 10 6.18 -1.41 36.74
C LEU A 10 6.86 -1.36 35.36
N LEU A 11 7.86 -2.22 35.12
CA LEU A 11 8.53 -2.30 33.82
C LEU A 11 7.64 -3.00 32.79
N LEU A 12 7.04 -4.13 33.16
CA LEU A 12 6.13 -4.88 32.28
C LEU A 12 4.87 -4.09 31.90
N TRP A 13 4.32 -3.28 32.80
CA TRP A 13 3.16 -2.42 32.48
C TRP A 13 3.53 -1.21 31.62
N GLY A 14 4.74 -0.66 31.79
CA GLY A 14 5.25 0.41 30.94
C GLY A 14 5.53 -0.04 29.50
N ASP A 15 6.04 -1.26 29.34
CA ASP A 15 6.34 -1.83 28.03
C ASP A 15 5.07 -2.16 27.23
N ILE A 16 4.03 -2.68 27.89
CA ILE A 16 2.73 -2.97 27.26
C ILE A 16 2.02 -1.67 26.85
N ALA A 17 1.90 -0.69 27.75
CA ALA A 17 1.24 0.58 27.44
C ALA A 17 1.95 1.36 26.32
N ARG A 18 3.28 1.21 26.21
CA ARG A 18 4.07 1.79 25.12
C ARG A 18 3.84 1.06 23.79
N ALA A 19 3.72 -0.27 23.80
CA ALA A 19 3.41 -1.06 22.61
C ALA A 19 2.00 -0.73 22.07
N ASP A 20 1.01 -0.61 22.96
CA ASP A 20 -0.36 -0.24 22.60
C ASP A 20 -0.42 1.15 21.94
N ALA A 21 0.22 2.16 22.56
CA ALA A 21 0.26 3.51 22.00
C ALA A 21 1.02 3.59 20.66
N GLN A 22 2.05 2.76 20.48
CA GLN A 22 2.76 2.66 19.20
C GLN A 22 1.88 2.05 18.11
N GLY A 23 1.08 1.02 18.46
CA GLY A 23 0.09 0.42 17.56
C GLY A 23 -0.99 1.42 17.14
N ASP A 24 -1.51 2.20 18.09
CA ASP A 24 -2.52 3.23 17.81
C ASP A 24 -1.98 4.33 16.87
N GLU A 25 -0.75 4.80 17.09
CA GLU A 25 -0.11 5.79 16.22
C GLU A 25 0.11 5.24 14.81
N TRP A 26 0.57 3.98 14.71
CA TRP A 26 0.77 3.30 13.43
C TRP A 26 -0.55 3.20 12.66
N ALA A 27 -1.63 2.74 13.31
CA ALA A 27 -2.95 2.62 12.71
C ALA A 27 -3.49 3.98 12.24
N ALA A 28 -3.34 5.04 13.06
CA ALA A 28 -3.79 6.38 12.70
C ALA A 28 -3.05 6.93 11.47
N LYS A 29 -1.75 6.65 11.32
CA LYS A 29 -0.98 7.06 10.13
C LYS A 29 -1.43 6.28 8.89
N MET A 30 -1.64 4.98 9.03
CA MET A 30 -2.18 4.14 7.96
C MET A 30 -3.53 4.63 7.47
N ASP A 31 -4.47 4.84 8.39
CA ASP A 31 -5.80 5.36 8.10
C ASP A 31 -5.71 6.72 7.38
N ALA A 32 -4.79 7.59 7.80
CA ALA A 32 -4.59 8.88 7.13
C ALA A 32 -4.13 8.73 5.68
N ILE A 33 -3.25 7.76 5.38
CA ILE A 33 -2.77 7.49 4.02
C ILE A 33 -3.90 6.89 3.17
N VAL A 34 -4.59 5.85 3.67
CA VAL A 34 -5.71 5.20 2.97
C VAL A 34 -6.84 6.20 2.69
N ASN A 35 -7.19 7.05 3.66
CA ASN A 35 -8.19 8.09 3.47
C ASN A 35 -7.79 9.10 2.38
N GLN A 36 -6.50 9.46 2.29
CA GLN A 36 -6.02 10.32 1.20
C GLN A 36 -6.13 9.64 -0.16
N VAL A 37 -5.82 8.35 -0.25
CA VAL A 37 -6.00 7.57 -1.49
C VAL A 37 -7.47 7.57 -1.89
N CYS A 38 -8.37 7.16 -1.00
CA CYS A 38 -9.79 7.08 -1.29
C CYS A 38 -10.43 8.44 -1.61
N ALA A 39 -9.98 9.52 -0.97
CA ALA A 39 -10.45 10.87 -1.29
C ALA A 39 -10.09 11.34 -2.71
N ASN A 40 -9.14 10.67 -3.37
CA ASN A 40 -8.68 10.99 -4.73
C ASN A 40 -9.16 9.97 -5.78
N ILE A 41 -10.05 9.04 -5.42
CA ILE A 41 -10.64 8.04 -6.32
C ILE A 41 -12.12 8.39 -6.51
N GLU A 42 -12.55 8.52 -7.77
CA GLU A 42 -13.94 8.90 -8.10
C GLU A 42 -14.93 7.73 -7.99
N GLN A 43 -14.46 6.50 -8.25
CA GLN A 43 -15.24 5.28 -8.10
C GLN A 43 -15.21 4.77 -6.65
N GLU A 44 -15.87 3.64 -6.36
CA GLU A 44 -15.73 2.99 -5.07
C GLU A 44 -14.25 2.64 -4.78
N CYS A 45 -13.73 3.16 -3.67
CA CYS A 45 -12.37 2.89 -3.22
C CYS A 45 -12.33 1.54 -2.52
N VAL A 46 -11.66 0.58 -3.15
CA VAL A 46 -11.46 -0.79 -2.64
C VAL A 46 -9.99 -1.11 -2.42
N VAL A 47 -9.07 -0.36 -3.02
CA VAL A 47 -7.63 -0.51 -2.80
C VAL A 47 -7.25 -0.06 -1.38
N ILE A 48 -6.38 -0.83 -0.73
CA ILE A 48 -5.69 -0.46 0.50
C ILE A 48 -4.23 -0.20 0.14
N TYR A 49 -3.73 0.99 0.43
CA TYR A 49 -2.35 1.33 0.10
C TYR A 49 -1.37 0.77 1.14
N SER A 50 -0.43 -0.08 0.69
CA SER A 50 0.58 -0.72 1.53
C SER A 50 2.03 -0.55 1.05
N ALA A 51 2.26 0.22 -0.01
CA ALA A 51 3.58 0.47 -0.59
C ALA A 51 4.30 1.69 0.02
N TYR A 52 3.96 2.03 1.27
CA TYR A 52 4.62 3.11 2.00
C TYR A 52 6.02 2.69 2.46
N GLY A 53 6.92 3.67 2.55
CA GLY A 53 8.17 3.49 3.30
C GLY A 53 7.93 3.52 4.80
N GLU A 54 8.91 3.08 5.58
CA GLU A 54 8.91 3.21 7.03
C GLU A 54 10.01 4.17 7.49
N ASP A 55 9.74 4.96 8.54
CA ASP A 55 10.76 5.77 9.19
C ASP A 55 11.65 4.93 10.13
N ALA A 56 12.61 5.59 10.80
CA ALA A 56 13.53 4.91 11.73
C ALA A 56 12.85 4.22 12.92
N LYS A 57 11.55 4.42 13.15
CA LYS A 57 10.75 3.79 14.20
C LYS A 57 9.81 2.69 13.66
N GLY A 58 9.87 2.39 12.37
CA GLY A 58 8.93 1.47 11.71
C GLY A 58 7.55 2.10 11.49
N MET A 59 7.44 3.44 11.48
CA MET A 59 6.17 4.11 11.22
C MET A 59 5.98 4.36 9.73
N PRO A 60 4.77 4.16 9.19
CA PRO A 60 4.48 4.41 7.78
C PRO A 60 4.70 5.89 7.44
N VAL A 61 5.39 6.10 6.33
CA VAL A 61 5.70 7.41 5.75
C VAL A 61 4.80 7.60 4.54
N ASN A 62 4.07 8.73 4.52
CA ASN A 62 3.25 9.09 3.38
C ASN A 62 4.13 9.55 2.21
N ASN A 63 4.30 8.66 1.23
CA ASN A 63 5.02 8.84 -0.02
C ASN A 63 4.08 8.98 -1.23
N LEU A 64 2.78 9.23 -1.03
CA LEU A 64 1.77 9.22 -2.11
C LEU A 64 2.08 10.17 -3.27
N HIS A 65 2.78 11.28 -2.99
CA HIS A 65 3.15 12.29 -4.00
C HIS A 65 4.56 12.11 -4.55
N GLU A 66 5.30 11.12 -4.07
CA GLU A 66 6.61 10.78 -4.61
C GLU A 66 6.44 10.01 -5.92
N ILE A 67 7.35 10.27 -6.87
CA ILE A 67 7.40 9.53 -8.14
C ILE A 67 7.73 8.08 -7.81
N ALA A 68 6.82 7.17 -8.13
CA ALA A 68 7.01 5.74 -7.94
C ALA A 68 7.89 5.15 -9.05
N VAL A 69 7.66 5.59 -10.29
CA VAL A 69 8.43 5.14 -11.46
C VAL A 69 8.83 6.33 -12.31
N GLU A 70 10.12 6.46 -12.62
CA GLU A 70 10.59 7.44 -13.59
C GLU A 70 10.32 6.96 -15.03
N GLY A 71 9.91 7.88 -15.89
CA GLY A 71 9.62 7.62 -17.30
C GLY A 71 8.15 7.33 -17.57
N GLN A 72 7.86 6.89 -18.79
CA GLN A 72 6.52 6.52 -19.21
C GLN A 72 6.26 5.05 -18.91
N VAL A 73 5.13 4.75 -18.29
CA VAL A 73 4.73 3.38 -17.93
C VAL A 73 3.29 3.07 -18.34
N ILE A 74 3.01 1.78 -18.51
CA ILE A 74 1.65 1.23 -18.64
C ILE A 74 1.51 0.16 -17.56
N VAL A 75 0.47 0.28 -16.73
CA VAL A 75 0.10 -0.77 -15.77
C VAL A 75 -0.65 -1.86 -16.50
N VAL A 76 -0.25 -3.12 -16.32
CA VAL A 76 -0.91 -4.29 -16.89
C VAL A 76 -1.20 -5.30 -15.79
N GLN A 77 -2.31 -6.04 -15.92
CA GLN A 77 -2.59 -7.20 -15.09
C GLN A 77 -3.33 -8.25 -15.92
N PRO A 78 -2.76 -9.46 -16.11
CA PRO A 78 -3.50 -10.54 -16.73
C PRO A 78 -4.67 -10.95 -15.83
N HIS A 79 -5.78 -11.38 -16.45
CA HIS A 79 -6.91 -11.93 -15.73
C HIS A 79 -6.53 -13.28 -15.10
N ASP A 80 -6.81 -13.42 -13.81
CA ASP A 80 -6.79 -14.69 -13.10
C ASP A 80 -8.23 -15.16 -12.83
N ALA A 81 -8.64 -16.24 -13.53
CA ALA A 81 -9.98 -16.80 -13.44
C ALA A 81 -10.30 -17.46 -12.08
N PHE A 82 -9.29 -17.69 -11.23
CA PHE A 82 -9.50 -18.20 -9.88
C PHE A 82 -9.91 -17.07 -8.91
N TRP A 83 -9.33 -15.88 -9.07
CA TRP A 83 -9.53 -14.76 -8.14
C TRP A 83 -10.54 -13.71 -8.61
N GLY A 84 -10.81 -13.62 -9.91
CA GLY A 84 -11.76 -12.66 -10.46
C GLY A 84 -12.57 -13.19 -11.64
N GLU A 85 -13.73 -12.57 -11.87
CA GLU A 85 -14.63 -12.91 -12.98
C GLU A 85 -14.59 -11.91 -14.15
N GLY A 86 -13.67 -10.92 -14.07
CA GLY A 86 -13.56 -9.82 -15.01
C GLY A 86 -12.62 -10.10 -16.19
N ALA A 87 -11.93 -9.04 -16.65
CA ALA A 87 -11.01 -9.09 -17.78
C ALA A 87 -9.60 -8.63 -17.36
N GLY A 88 -8.61 -8.85 -18.24
CA GLY A 88 -7.29 -8.28 -18.05
C GLY A 88 -7.34 -6.76 -18.03
N TYR A 89 -6.51 -6.15 -17.19
CA TYR A 89 -6.43 -4.71 -17.06
C TYR A 89 -5.21 -4.16 -17.81
N GLN A 90 -5.40 -3.00 -18.44
CA GLN A 90 -4.32 -2.18 -18.98
C GLN A 90 -4.69 -0.70 -18.77
N SER A 91 -3.78 0.07 -18.18
CA SER A 91 -3.99 1.51 -18.02
C SER A 91 -3.71 2.28 -19.32
N GLU A 92 -4.15 3.54 -19.36
CA GLU A 92 -3.53 4.53 -20.25
C GLU A 92 -2.06 4.76 -19.85
N PRO A 93 -1.19 5.23 -20.75
CA PRO A 93 0.19 5.56 -20.41
C PRO A 93 0.28 6.67 -19.36
N LEU A 94 1.08 6.43 -18.32
CA LEU A 94 1.34 7.37 -17.23
C LEU A 94 2.78 7.90 -17.35
N GLN A 95 2.98 9.22 -17.20
CA GLN A 95 4.30 9.83 -17.23
C GLN A 95 4.75 10.18 -15.81
N ASN A 96 5.87 9.60 -15.37
CA ASN A 96 6.42 9.77 -14.02
C ASN A 96 5.34 9.58 -12.93
N PRO A 97 4.57 8.48 -12.95
CA PRO A 97 3.46 8.31 -12.02
C PRO A 97 3.93 8.39 -10.58
N THR A 98 3.12 9.04 -9.75
CA THR A 98 3.28 9.00 -8.30
C THR A 98 2.72 7.71 -7.73
N TRP A 99 3.03 7.41 -6.47
CA TRP A 99 2.39 6.30 -5.75
C TRP A 99 0.87 6.43 -5.68
N LEU A 100 0.34 7.66 -5.62
CA LEU A 100 -1.11 7.91 -5.70
C LEU A 100 -1.68 7.53 -7.07
N ASP A 101 -0.95 7.76 -8.16
CA ASP A 101 -1.39 7.37 -9.51
C ASP A 101 -1.39 5.84 -9.68
N LEU A 102 -0.42 5.16 -9.08
CA LEU A 102 -0.40 3.69 -9.02
C LEU A 102 -1.55 3.15 -8.15
N ALA A 103 -1.87 3.79 -7.02
CA ALA A 103 -3.01 3.41 -6.19
C ALA A 103 -4.35 3.57 -6.93
N LYS A 104 -4.52 4.64 -7.72
CA LYS A 104 -5.69 4.81 -8.60
C LYS A 104 -5.76 3.70 -9.64
N SER A 105 -4.62 3.36 -10.24
CA SER A 105 -4.52 2.27 -11.22
C SER A 105 -4.84 0.91 -10.61
N ALA A 106 -4.38 0.65 -9.39
CA ALA A 106 -4.71 -0.56 -8.63
C ALA A 106 -6.21 -0.67 -8.36
N ASN A 107 -6.85 0.44 -7.99
CA ASN A 107 -8.30 0.46 -7.80
C ASN A 107 -9.04 0.15 -9.11
N GLN A 108 -8.66 0.78 -10.22
CA GLN A 108 -9.24 0.49 -11.53
C GLN A 108 -9.02 -0.97 -11.95
N MET A 109 -7.82 -1.50 -11.67
CA MET A 109 -7.46 -2.88 -11.93
C MET A 109 -8.36 -3.85 -11.17
N ILE A 110 -8.53 -3.70 -9.85
CA ILE A 110 -9.41 -4.54 -9.01
C ILE A 110 -10.83 -4.59 -9.58
N HIS A 111 -11.39 -3.43 -9.91
CA HIS A 111 -12.73 -3.34 -10.51
C HIS A 111 -12.81 -3.99 -11.90
N THR A 112 -11.73 -3.93 -12.69
CA THR A 112 -11.67 -4.49 -14.05
C THR A 112 -11.50 -6.01 -14.04
N THR A 113 -10.61 -6.52 -13.19
CA THR A 113 -10.32 -7.96 -13.07
C THR A 113 -11.37 -8.69 -12.25
N GLY A 114 -12.08 -7.97 -11.37
CA GLY A 114 -12.99 -8.55 -10.38
C GLY A 114 -12.26 -9.25 -9.23
N ASP A 115 -10.96 -9.04 -9.08
CA ASP A 115 -10.17 -9.60 -7.98
C ASP A 115 -10.27 -8.71 -6.74
N TYR A 116 -11.31 -8.93 -5.94
CA TYR A 116 -11.51 -8.27 -4.64
C TYR A 116 -10.83 -9.03 -3.49
N HIS A 117 -10.06 -10.07 -3.78
CA HIS A 117 -9.27 -10.79 -2.77
C HIS A 117 -7.94 -10.07 -2.52
N HIS A 118 -7.28 -9.60 -3.58
CA HIS A 118 -6.01 -8.91 -3.50
C HIS A 118 -6.17 -7.39 -3.58
N VAL A 119 -6.44 -6.76 -2.43
CA VAL A 119 -6.75 -5.33 -2.35
C VAL A 119 -5.60 -4.47 -1.84
N TYR A 120 -4.54 -5.05 -1.29
CA TYR A 120 -3.41 -4.30 -0.74
C TYR A 120 -2.39 -4.00 -1.85
N LEU A 121 -2.18 -2.74 -2.23
CA LEU A 121 -1.08 -2.37 -3.14
C LEU A 121 0.23 -2.36 -2.36
N GLU A 122 1.10 -3.35 -2.60
CA GLU A 122 2.34 -3.56 -1.84
C GLU A 122 3.59 -3.03 -2.57
N ASP A 123 3.66 -3.20 -3.89
CA ASP A 123 4.77 -2.71 -4.72
C ASP A 123 4.40 -2.80 -6.22
N PHE A 124 5.39 -2.71 -7.11
CA PHE A 124 5.28 -3.05 -8.52
C PHE A 124 6.54 -3.76 -9.03
N GLU A 125 6.41 -4.44 -10.17
CA GLU A 125 7.55 -4.99 -10.91
C GLU A 125 7.48 -4.62 -12.39
N VAL A 126 8.65 -4.46 -13.03
CA VAL A 126 8.75 -4.22 -14.47
C VAL A 126 8.73 -5.57 -15.19
N VAL A 127 7.66 -5.82 -15.94
CA VAL A 127 7.46 -7.09 -16.68
C VAL A 127 7.85 -7.01 -18.14
N GLY A 128 8.15 -5.82 -18.63
CA GLY A 128 8.65 -5.63 -19.99
C GLY A 128 8.91 -4.18 -20.33
N THR A 129 9.57 -3.98 -21.48
CA THR A 129 9.80 -2.65 -22.05
C THR A 129 9.62 -2.73 -23.54
N LYS A 130 8.89 -1.78 -24.13
CA LYS A 130 8.69 -1.68 -25.57
C LYS A 130 8.65 -0.22 -25.99
N ASP A 131 9.40 0.13 -27.03
CA ASP A 131 9.43 1.49 -27.61
C ASP A 131 9.70 2.60 -26.57
N GLY A 132 10.50 2.30 -25.53
CA GLY A 132 10.83 3.23 -24.45
C GLY A 132 9.78 3.33 -23.34
N VAL A 133 8.70 2.56 -23.41
CA VAL A 133 7.64 2.48 -22.39
C VAL A 133 7.81 1.21 -21.56
N SER A 134 7.82 1.36 -20.23
CA SER A 134 7.86 0.23 -19.31
C SER A 134 6.45 -0.30 -19.04
N TYR A 135 6.30 -1.62 -19.08
CA TYR A 135 5.09 -2.31 -18.66
C TYR A 135 5.32 -2.80 -17.24
N ILE A 136 4.44 -2.41 -16.32
CA ILE A 136 4.55 -2.78 -14.91
C ILE A 136 3.34 -3.58 -14.46
N GLN A 137 3.57 -4.56 -13.58
CA GLN A 137 2.53 -5.25 -12.81
C GLN A 137 2.56 -4.73 -11.38
N LEU A 138 1.39 -4.55 -10.79
CA LEU A 138 1.29 -4.16 -9.38
C LEU A 138 1.32 -5.42 -8.52
N LEU A 139 2.14 -5.41 -7.48
CA LEU A 139 2.17 -6.50 -6.50
C LEU A 139 1.06 -6.24 -5.49
N MET A 140 0.10 -7.17 -5.45
CA MET A 140 -1.11 -7.05 -4.65
C MET A 140 -1.18 -8.12 -3.55
N GLY A 141 -1.42 -7.70 -2.32
CA GLY A 141 -1.62 -8.55 -1.14
C GLY A 141 -3.09 -8.72 -0.76
N SER A 142 -3.37 -9.69 0.13
CA SER A 142 -4.70 -10.08 0.64
C SER A 142 -4.82 -9.98 2.15
#